data_AF-A0A660VR92-F1
#
_entry.id   AF-A0A660VR92-F1
#
_cell.length_a   1.000
_cell.length_b   1.000
_cell.length_c   1.000
_cell.angle_alpha   90.00
_cell.angle_beta   90.00
_cell.angle_gamma   90.00
#
_symmetry.space_group_name_H-M   'P 1'
#
loop_
_entity.id
_entity.type
_entity.pdbx_description
1 polymer ?
#
loop_
_entity_poly.entity_id
_entity_poly.type
_entity_poly.pdbx_seq_one_letter_code
_entity_poly.pdbx_strand_id
1 'polypeptide(L)'
;MPPTGVAPAPRRVSRRYSAGDKLALIRAYEASNQEMRVFCAGHGLSTAGLCKWRRQYAAQGDAGLAARRPPPRRPGPRGSSLHAGGASGGGGGL
;
A
#
# COMPACT_ATOMS: atom_id res chain seq x y z
N MET A 1 -37.28 9.86 -15.92
CA MET A 1 -35.83 9.75 -16.18
C MET A 1 -35.12 9.66 -14.85
N PRO A 2 -34.28 8.64 -14.59
CA PRO A 2 -33.49 8.57 -13.36
C PRO A 2 -32.29 9.54 -13.44
N PRO A 3 -31.87 10.19 -12.34
CA PRO A 3 -30.66 10.99 -12.31
C PRO A 3 -29.43 10.07 -12.21
N THR A 4 -28.63 9.97 -13.26
CA THR A 4 -27.32 9.30 -13.23
C THR A 4 -26.28 10.21 -12.57
N GLY A 5 -26.47 10.46 -11.26
CA GLY A 5 -25.43 11.01 -10.40
C GLY A 5 -24.53 9.87 -9.92
N VAL A 6 -23.60 9.41 -10.75
CA VAL A 6 -22.52 8.53 -10.30
C VAL A 6 -21.63 9.31 -9.36
N ALA A 7 -21.94 9.25 -8.06
CA ALA A 7 -21.05 9.73 -7.02
C ALA A 7 -19.67 9.08 -7.23
N PRO A 8 -18.57 9.85 -7.19
CA PRO A 8 -17.24 9.27 -7.32
C PRO A 8 -17.07 8.26 -6.20
N ALA A 9 -16.81 7.00 -6.57
CA ALA A 9 -16.50 5.95 -5.62
C ALA A 9 -15.44 6.49 -4.63
N PRO A 10 -15.63 6.33 -3.31
CA PRO A 10 -14.70 6.88 -2.35
C PRO A 10 -13.31 6.38 -2.69
N ARG A 11 -12.42 7.31 -3.04
CA ARG A 11 -11.01 7.01 -3.27
C ARG A 11 -10.55 6.25 -2.05
N ARG A 12 -10.24 4.96 -2.18
CA ARG A 12 -9.70 4.12 -1.10
C ARG A 12 -8.35 4.73 -0.71
N VAL A 13 -8.37 5.74 0.14
CA VAL A 13 -7.22 6.15 0.93
C VAL A 13 -6.84 4.91 1.71
N SER A 14 -5.73 4.28 1.30
CA SER A 14 -5.12 3.20 2.07
C SER A 14 -4.70 3.80 3.41
N ARG A 15 -5.62 3.78 4.37
CA ARG A 15 -5.32 4.08 5.76
C ARG A 15 -4.22 3.11 6.15
N ARG A 16 -3.03 3.64 6.41
CA ARG A 16 -1.92 2.84 6.90
C ARG A 16 -2.25 2.49 8.35
N TYR A 17 -2.80 1.30 8.56
CA TYR A 17 -3.02 0.79 9.91
C TYR A 17 -1.69 0.54 10.59
N SER A 18 -1.50 1.12 11.77
CA SER A 18 -0.37 0.81 12.65
C SER A 18 -0.49 -0.63 13.17
N ALA A 19 0.57 -1.16 13.79
CA ALA A 19 0.51 -2.50 14.40
C ALA A 19 -0.55 -2.55 15.52
N GLY A 20 -0.60 -1.51 16.36
CA GLY A 20 -1.61 -1.36 17.42
C GLY A 20 -3.04 -1.32 16.90
N ASP A 21 -3.29 -0.56 15.81
CA ASP A 21 -4.63 -0.52 15.21
C ASP A 21 -5.09 -1.89 14.71
N LYS A 22 -4.18 -2.65 14.08
CA LYS A 22 -4.49 -4.00 13.60
C LYS A 22 -4.79 -4.94 14.75
N LEU A 23 -4.03 -4.87 15.83
CA LEU A 23 -4.26 -5.70 17.02
C LEU A 23 -5.61 -5.38 17.66
N ALA A 24 -5.92 -4.09 17.81
CA ALA A 24 -7.22 -3.65 18.33
C ALA A 24 -8.38 -4.19 17.48
N LEU A 25 -8.23 -4.14 16.15
CA LEU A 25 -9.23 -4.68 15.22
C LEU A 25 -9.37 -6.21 15.29
N ILE A 26 -8.27 -6.95 15.45
CA ILE A 26 -8.33 -8.41 15.63
C ILE A 26 -9.06 -8.75 16.93
N ARG A 27 -8.70 -8.10 18.04
CA ARG A 27 -9.35 -8.32 19.33
C ARG A 27 -10.83 -7.93 19.30
N ALA A 28 -11.15 -6.80 18.69
CA ALA A 28 -12.54 -6.37 18.52
C ALA A 28 -13.35 -7.38 17.68
N TYR A 29 -12.76 -7.94 16.63
CA TYR A 29 -13.41 -8.97 15.81
C TYR A 29 -13.68 -10.25 16.63
N GLU A 30 -12.69 -10.73 17.37
CA GLU A 30 -12.83 -11.92 18.22
C GLU A 30 -13.85 -11.72 19.35
N ALA A 31 -13.92 -10.53 19.93
CA ALA A 31 -14.93 -10.18 20.93
C ALA A 31 -16.33 -9.99 20.35
N SER A 32 -16.44 -9.51 19.10
CA SER A 32 -17.73 -9.23 18.47
C SER A 32 -18.43 -10.48 17.96
N ASN A 33 -17.70 -11.57 17.72
CA ASN A 33 -18.19 -12.85 17.18
C ASN A 33 -19.06 -12.69 15.90
N GLN A 34 -18.83 -11.59 15.16
CA GLN A 34 -19.58 -11.23 13.97
C GLN A 34 -19.03 -11.93 12.72
N GLU A 35 -19.85 -12.01 11.68
CA GLU A 35 -19.41 -12.47 10.37
C GLU A 35 -18.37 -11.49 9.79
N MET A 36 -17.32 -12.02 9.18
CA MET A 36 -16.12 -11.26 8.84
C MET A 36 -16.41 -10.18 7.78
N ARG A 37 -17.35 -10.40 6.85
CA ARG A 37 -17.78 -9.36 5.90
C ARG A 37 -18.49 -8.22 6.60
N VAL A 38 -19.40 -8.51 7.53
CA VAL A 38 -20.17 -7.50 8.29
C VAL A 38 -19.22 -6.62 9.09
N PHE A 39 -18.30 -7.23 9.84
CA PHE A 39 -17.30 -6.50 10.62
C PHE A 39 -16.40 -5.65 9.71
N CYS A 40 -15.91 -6.21 8.60
CA CYS A 40 -15.07 -5.45 7.67
C CYS A 40 -15.80 -4.28 7.02
N ALA A 41 -17.09 -4.45 6.67
CA ALA A 41 -17.90 -3.38 6.10
C ALA A 41 -18.08 -2.21 7.08
N GLY A 42 -18.34 -2.50 8.37
CA GLY A 42 -18.48 -1.48 9.41
C GLY A 42 -17.17 -0.71 9.71
N HIS A 43 -16.02 -1.38 9.59
CA HIS A 43 -14.71 -0.79 9.89
C HIS A 43 -13.95 -0.27 8.64
N GLY A 44 -14.55 -0.35 7.45
CA GLY A 44 -13.92 0.07 6.18
C GLY A 44 -12.71 -0.80 5.77
N LEU A 45 -12.66 -2.04 6.25
CA LEU A 45 -11.58 -3.00 6.02
C LEU A 45 -11.90 -3.91 4.83
N SER A 46 -10.85 -4.51 4.28
CA SER A 46 -11.00 -5.63 3.37
C SER A 46 -10.90 -6.94 4.16
N THR A 47 -11.79 -7.90 3.87
CA THR A 47 -11.78 -9.25 4.47
C THR A 47 -10.44 -9.95 4.29
N ALA A 48 -9.83 -9.84 3.12
CA ALA A 48 -8.49 -10.37 2.83
C ALA A 48 -7.40 -9.75 3.73
N GLY A 49 -7.53 -8.46 4.07
CA GLY A 49 -6.60 -7.76 4.96
C GLY A 49 -6.69 -8.29 6.39
N LEU A 50 -7.91 -8.41 6.92
CA LEU A 50 -8.14 -8.96 8.25
C LEU A 50 -7.69 -10.42 8.36
N CYS A 51 -8.02 -11.27 7.37
CA CYS A 51 -7.57 -12.66 7.32
C CYS A 51 -6.04 -12.77 7.34
N LYS A 52 -5.35 -11.92 6.57
CA LYS A 52 -3.90 -11.86 6.55
C LYS A 52 -3.34 -11.49 7.91
N TRP A 53 -3.86 -10.44 8.55
CA TRP A 53 -3.38 -10.00 9.86
C TRP A 53 -3.61 -11.05 10.94
N ARG A 54 -4.76 -11.75 10.95
CA ARG A 54 -5.01 -12.87 11.86
C ARG A 54 -3.98 -13.99 11.72
N ARG A 55 -3.66 -14.37 10.48
CA ARG A 55 -2.61 -15.38 10.21
C ARG A 55 -1.22 -14.92 10.64
N GLN A 56 -0.88 -13.65 10.36
CA GLN A 56 0.42 -13.09 10.76
C GLN A 56 0.55 -12.99 12.28
N TYR A 57 -0.52 -12.61 12.98
CA TYR A 57 -0.56 -12.56 14.44
C TYR A 57 -0.45 -13.97 15.05
N ALA A 58 -1.16 -14.96 14.49
CA ALA A 58 -1.04 -16.34 14.94
C ALA A 58 0.38 -16.92 14.73
N ALA A 59 1.08 -16.51 13.68
CA ALA A 59 2.41 -17.04 13.36
C ALA A 59 3.57 -16.31 14.06
N GLN A 60 3.46 -14.99 14.25
CA GLN A 60 4.58 -14.14 14.68
C GLN A 60 4.21 -13.20 15.85
N GLY A 61 3.00 -13.31 16.39
CA GLY A 61 2.48 -12.40 17.41
C GLY A 61 2.42 -10.96 16.91
N ASP A 62 2.68 -10.02 17.82
CA ASP A 62 2.63 -8.58 17.54
C ASP A 62 3.62 -8.15 16.43
N ALA A 63 4.79 -8.81 16.36
CA ALA A 63 5.81 -8.55 15.34
C ALA A 63 5.30 -8.80 13.91
N GLY A 64 4.34 -9.72 13.73
CA GLY A 64 3.71 -10.00 12.44
C GLY A 64 2.81 -8.87 11.93
N LEU A 65 2.34 -7.99 12.83
CA LEU A 65 1.46 -6.86 12.52
C LEU A 65 2.21 -5.57 12.21
N ALA A 66 3.53 -5.53 12.45
CA ALA A 66 4.39 -4.40 12.13
C ALA A 66 4.17 -3.94 10.68
N ALA A 67 4.07 -2.63 10.47
CA ALA A 67 3.97 -2.08 9.13
C ALA A 67 5.25 -2.46 8.37
N ARG A 68 5.14 -3.37 7.38
CA ARG A 68 6.25 -3.64 6.48
C ARG A 68 6.65 -2.31 5.86
N ARG A 69 7.86 -1.85 6.18
CA ARG A 69 8.47 -0.70 5.52
C ARG A 69 8.38 -0.99 4.01
N PRO A 70 7.77 -0.11 3.20
CA PRO A 70 7.75 -0.33 1.77
C PRO A 70 9.20 -0.54 1.33
N PRO A 71 9.48 -1.51 0.44
CA PRO A 71 10.84 -1.70 -0.06
C PRO A 71 11.33 -0.34 -0.58
N PRO A 72 12.62 0.01 -0.36
CA PRO A 72 13.16 1.23 -0.94
C PRO A 72 12.84 1.19 -2.44
N ARG A 73 12.14 2.23 -2.92
CA ARG A 73 11.89 2.37 -4.35
C ARG A 73 13.27 2.38 -5.01
N ARG A 74 13.63 1.33 -5.73
CA ARG A 74 14.83 1.37 -6.58
C ARG A 74 14.65 2.58 -7.49
N PRO A 75 15.58 3.54 -7.53
CA PRO A 75 15.55 4.56 -8.56
C PRO A 75 15.58 3.81 -9.90
N GLY A 76 14.49 3.90 -10.66
CA GLY A 76 14.45 3.35 -12.01
C GLY A 76 15.58 3.97 -12.83
N PRO A 77 16.12 3.26 -13.84
CA PRO A 77 17.15 3.83 -14.69
C PRO A 77 16.58 5.09 -15.32
N ARG A 78 17.18 6.25 -15.02
CA ARG A 78 16.88 7.50 -15.70
C ARG A 78 17.36 7.32 -17.13
N GLY A 79 16.40 7.01 -18.01
CA GLY A 79 16.60 7.04 -19.45
C GLY A 79 17.12 8.41 -19.86
N SER A 80 18.13 8.33 -20.73
CA SER A 80 18.83 9.38 -21.45
C SER A 80 17.98 10.60 -21.82
N SER A 81 18.55 11.78 -21.59
CA SER A 81 18.32 12.91 -22.49
C SER A 81 19.64 13.64 -22.71
N LEU A 82 20.09 13.56 -23.95
CA LEU A 82 21.31 14.15 -24.48
C LEU A 82 21.30 15.67 -24.25
N HIS A 83 22.29 16.21 -23.55
CA HIS A 83 22.70 17.59 -23.74
C HIS A 83 24.13 17.83 -23.25
N ALA A 84 25.11 17.74 -24.15
CA ALA A 84 26.43 18.38 -24.12
C ALA A 84 27.13 17.98 -25.44
N GLY A 85 27.47 18.84 -26.39
CA GLY A 85 27.88 20.24 -26.29
C GLY A 85 29.38 20.32 -26.00
N GLY A 86 30.22 20.42 -27.05
CA GLY A 86 31.68 20.65 -26.97
C GLY A 86 32.42 19.96 -28.14
N ALA A 87 32.67 20.62 -29.27
CA ALA A 87 33.74 21.58 -29.55
C ALA A 87 35.12 20.93 -29.88
N SER A 88 35.46 21.01 -31.17
CA SER A 88 36.75 21.41 -31.78
C SER A 88 38.08 20.62 -31.60
N GLY A 89 38.75 20.45 -32.75
CA GLY A 89 40.21 20.20 -32.92
C GLY A 89 40.49 18.89 -33.68
N GLY A 90 41.17 18.81 -34.83
CA GLY A 90 42.07 19.72 -35.54
C GLY A 90 43.37 18.98 -35.90
N GLY A 91 43.68 18.82 -37.20
CA GLY A 91 45.01 18.43 -37.77
C GLY A 91 45.43 16.96 -37.58
N GLY A 92 46.08 16.26 -38.51
CA GLY A 92 46.75 16.61 -39.75
C GLY A 92 48.07 15.84 -39.85
N GLY A 93 48.27 15.03 -40.90
CA GLY A 93 49.57 14.45 -41.31
C GLY A 93 50.19 13.44 -40.34
N LEU A 94 50.91 12.41 -40.74
CA LEU A 94 51.81 12.20 -41.88
C LEU A 94 51.77 10.72 -42.27
#